data_AF-A0A7S6R176-F1
#
_entry.id   AF-A0A7S6R176-F1
#
_cell.length_a   1.000
_cell.length_b   1.000
_cell.length_c   1.000
_cell.angle_alpha   90.00
_cell.angle_beta   90.00
_cell.angle_gamma   90.00
#
_symmetry.space_group_name_H-M   'P 1'
#
loop_
_entity.id
_entity.type
_entity.pdbx_description
1 polymer ?
#
loop_
_entity_poly.entity_id
_entity_poly.type
_entity_poly.pdbx_seq_one_letter_code
_entity_poly.pdbx_strand_id
1 'polypeptide(L)'
;MTKLFIIMKIIMLISLSIISILLNSIPSHNKLIHPVIMGLILLNISILCSMNSSLTNNNHWFSYLMFLIIIGGMMIIFLYFTSFISNMKTSMKWSFIINIPLKFFFIIIFIIYFMFNFNKYLFWLSEFSEIKSLMLNMKILMNNNNMQIMYMYMYNKNFSTIISMIYLLICLTFIVKMCINKKMMLRKTN
;
A
#
# COMPACT_ATOMS: atom_id res chain seq x y z
N MET A 1 11.67 -16.34 24.54
CA MET A 1 11.46 -14.91 24.22
C MET A 1 11.43 -14.63 22.73
N THR A 2 12.45 -14.98 21.95
CA THR A 2 12.50 -14.69 20.49
C THR A 2 11.36 -15.33 19.68
N LYS A 3 11.04 -16.62 19.89
CA LYS A 3 9.90 -17.29 19.22
C LYS A 3 8.56 -16.64 19.53
N LEU A 4 8.31 -16.30 20.80
CA LEU A 4 7.05 -15.67 21.24
C LEU A 4 6.91 -14.25 20.68
N PHE A 5 8.02 -13.50 20.59
CA PHE A 5 8.07 -12.20 19.94
C PHE A 5 7.82 -12.29 18.42
N ILE A 6 8.35 -13.31 17.74
CA ILE A 6 8.10 -13.57 16.32
C ILE A 6 6.62 -13.91 16.09
N ILE A 7 6.03 -14.76 16.94
CA ILE A 7 4.61 -15.12 16.86
C ILE A 7 3.72 -13.89 17.09
N MET A 8 4.02 -13.07 18.11
CA MET A 8 3.31 -11.80 18.32
C MET A 8 3.41 -10.87 17.11
N LYS A 9 4.58 -10.78 16.48
CA LYS A 9 4.80 -9.97 15.27
C LYS A 9 4.00 -10.49 14.07
N ILE A 10 3.90 -11.80 13.91
CA ILE A 10 3.08 -12.45 12.86
C ILE A 10 1.59 -12.18 13.11
N ILE A 11 1.11 -12.33 14.35
CA ILE A 11 -0.28 -12.03 14.71
C ILE A 11 -0.61 -10.56 14.40
N MET A 12 0.29 -9.65 14.73
CA MET A 12 0.11 -8.22 14.47
C MET A 12 0.09 -7.89 12.96
N LEU A 13 0.92 -8.55 12.16
CA LEU A 13 0.88 -8.42 10.70
C LEU A 13 -0.45 -8.92 10.11
N ILE A 14 -0.93 -10.06 10.61
CA ILE A 14 -2.20 -10.62 10.17
C ILE A 14 -3.34 -9.67 10.53
N SER A 15 -3.39 -9.16 11.76
CA SER A 15 -4.46 -8.24 12.18
C SER A 15 -4.49 -6.94 11.37
N LEU A 16 -3.33 -6.33 11.08
CA LEU A 16 -3.24 -5.13 10.25
C LEU A 16 -3.63 -5.39 8.79
N SER A 17 -3.26 -6.54 8.23
CA SER A 17 -3.67 -6.93 6.87
C SER A 17 -5.19 -7.08 6.75
N ILE A 18 -5.86 -7.64 7.77
CA ILE A 18 -7.32 -7.76 7.81
C ILE A 18 -8.01 -6.40 7.83
N ILE A 19 -7.48 -5.45 8.61
CA ILE A 19 -8.03 -4.09 8.68
C ILE A 19 -7.91 -3.41 7.30
N SER A 20 -6.82 -3.62 6.57
CA SER A 20 -6.67 -3.06 5.21
C SER A 20 -7.68 -3.63 4.20
N ILE A 21 -8.01 -4.92 4.32
CA ILE A 21 -9.00 -5.60 3.47
C ILE A 21 -10.41 -5.09 3.78
N LEU A 22 -10.72 -4.87 5.06
CA LEU A 22 -11.98 -4.28 5.49
C LEU A 22 -12.23 -2.92 4.84
N LEU A 23 -11.25 -2.02 4.89
CA LEU A 23 -11.38 -0.68 4.31
C LEU A 23 -11.55 -0.73 2.78
N ASN A 24 -10.82 -1.61 2.10
CA ASN A 24 -10.95 -1.80 0.64
C ASN A 24 -12.33 -2.32 0.22
N SER A 25 -13.04 -3.02 1.10
CA SER A 25 -14.36 -3.57 0.80
C SER A 25 -15.50 -2.55 0.92
N ILE A 26 -15.23 -1.34 1.44
CA ILE A 26 -16.22 -0.27 1.65
C ILE A 26 -16.85 0.22 0.33
N PRO A 27 -16.09 0.54 -0.72
CA PRO A 27 -16.68 1.11 -1.94
C PRO A 27 -17.47 0.13 -2.82
N SER A 28 -17.52 -1.17 -2.51
CA SER A 28 -17.92 -2.24 -3.45
C SER A 28 -19.35 -2.13 -4.02
N HIS A 29 -20.27 -1.42 -3.37
CA HIS A 29 -21.67 -1.32 -3.80
C HIS A 29 -22.09 0.04 -4.33
N ASN A 30 -21.21 1.05 -4.30
CA ASN A 30 -21.58 2.40 -4.71
C ASN A 30 -20.84 2.80 -5.99
N LYS A 31 -21.54 2.72 -7.13
CA LYS A 31 -21.05 3.23 -8.43
C LYS A 31 -20.93 4.77 -8.48
N LEU A 32 -21.43 5.48 -7.47
CA LEU A 32 -21.53 6.94 -7.39
C LEU A 32 -20.80 7.51 -6.16
N ILE A 33 -19.70 6.90 -5.73
CA ILE A 33 -18.91 7.47 -4.62
C ILE A 33 -18.23 8.74 -5.10
N HIS A 34 -18.40 9.82 -4.34
CA HIS A 34 -17.68 11.06 -4.60
C HIS A 34 -16.16 10.82 -4.54
N PRO A 35 -15.36 11.30 -5.51
CA PRO A 35 -13.92 11.02 -5.59
C PRO A 35 -13.15 11.40 -4.31
N VAL A 36 -13.61 12.41 -3.57
CA VAL A 36 -13.04 12.76 -2.25
C VAL A 36 -13.19 11.64 -1.23
N ILE A 37 -14.34 10.95 -1.19
CA ILE A 37 -14.54 9.86 -0.23
C ILE A 37 -13.68 8.65 -0.64
N MET A 38 -13.54 8.39 -1.93
CA MET A 38 -12.59 7.39 -2.43
C MET A 38 -11.14 7.76 -2.07
N GLY A 39 -10.77 9.04 -2.15
CA GLY A 39 -9.47 9.54 -1.72
C GLY A 39 -9.23 9.37 -0.23
N LEU A 40 -10.23 9.62 0.63
CA LEU A 40 -10.11 9.38 2.07
C LEU A 40 -9.95 7.88 2.41
N ILE A 41 -10.68 7.00 1.71
CA ILE A 41 -10.53 5.55 1.88
C ILE A 41 -9.12 5.12 1.50
N LEU A 42 -8.61 5.57 0.34
CA LEU A 42 -7.24 5.31 -0.12
C LEU A 42 -6.17 5.82 0.87
N LEU A 43 -6.37 6.99 1.51
CA LEU A 43 -5.43 7.52 2.50
C LEU A 43 -5.32 6.55 3.68
N ASN A 44 -6.45 6.10 4.21
CA ASN A 44 -6.46 5.14 5.33
C ASN A 44 -5.81 3.81 4.97
N ILE A 45 -6.03 3.31 3.75
CA ILE A 45 -5.36 2.09 3.26
C ILE A 45 -3.86 2.30 3.15
N SER A 46 -3.41 3.45 2.63
CA SER A 46 -1.98 3.74 2.49
C SER A 46 -1.25 3.81 3.83
N ILE A 47 -1.89 4.37 4.86
CA ILE A 47 -1.39 4.38 6.24
C ILE A 47 -1.21 2.94 6.73
N LEU A 48 -2.23 2.09 6.60
CA LEU A 48 -2.17 0.69 7.06
C LEU A 48 -1.15 -0.15 6.28
N CYS A 49 -1.03 0.05 4.97
CA CYS A 49 -0.02 -0.61 4.16
C CYS A 49 1.40 -0.20 4.56
N SER A 50 1.64 1.09 4.82
CA SER A 50 2.95 1.58 5.30
C SER A 50 3.30 0.98 6.67
N MET A 51 2.33 0.91 7.58
CA MET A 51 2.49 0.25 8.88
C MET A 51 2.81 -1.25 8.72
N ASN A 52 2.12 -1.97 7.84
CA ASN A 52 2.43 -3.37 7.53
C ASN A 52 3.88 -3.55 7.05
N SER A 53 4.33 -2.70 6.12
CA SER A 53 5.71 -2.77 5.60
C SER A 53 6.78 -2.40 6.64
N SER A 54 6.44 -1.54 7.60
CA SER A 54 7.34 -1.17 8.70
C SER A 54 7.61 -2.33 9.65
N LEU A 55 6.63 -3.25 9.77
CA LEU A 55 6.76 -4.43 10.62
C LEU A 55 7.57 -5.52 9.95
N THR A 56 7.48 -5.70 8.64
CA THR A 56 8.24 -6.78 7.97
C THR A 56 9.75 -6.51 7.93
N ASN A 57 10.15 -5.25 7.81
CA ASN A 57 11.54 -4.87 7.58
C ASN A 57 12.25 -4.42 8.87
N ASN A 58 13.56 -4.65 8.91
CA ASN A 58 14.40 -4.20 10.02
C ASN A 58 14.70 -2.68 9.94
N ASN A 59 14.59 -2.11 8.74
CA ASN A 59 14.74 -0.68 8.50
C ASN A 59 13.42 -0.05 8.05
N HIS A 60 13.03 1.03 8.72
CA HIS A 60 11.79 1.75 8.45
C HIS A 60 11.88 2.78 7.30
N TRP A 61 13.06 2.97 6.69
CA TRP A 61 13.25 3.91 5.59
C TRP A 61 12.35 3.61 4.38
N PHE A 62 12.20 2.34 4.02
CA PHE A 62 11.34 1.94 2.91
C PHE A 62 9.86 2.23 3.19
N SER A 63 9.38 1.92 4.40
CA SER A 63 8.00 2.21 4.81
C SER A 63 7.70 3.71 4.82
N TYR A 64 8.69 4.54 5.21
CA TYR A 64 8.56 6.00 5.20
C TYR A 64 8.51 6.57 3.78
N LEU A 65 9.40 6.12 2.89
CA LEU A 65 9.39 6.55 1.48
C LEU A 65 8.07 6.18 0.78
N MET A 66 7.57 4.96 1.00
CA MET A 66 6.28 4.51 0.47
C MET A 66 5.13 5.41 0.95
N PHE A 67 5.11 5.75 2.23
CA PHE A 67 4.08 6.62 2.81
C PHE A 67 4.07 8.02 2.17
N LEU A 68 5.25 8.64 2.06
CA LEU A 68 5.39 9.98 1.49
C LEU A 68 4.97 10.06 0.02
N ILE A 69 5.42 9.11 -0.80
CA ILE A 69 5.15 9.11 -2.24
C ILE A 69 3.64 8.96 -2.48
N ILE A 70 2.98 8.07 -1.73
CA ILE A 70 1.54 7.83 -1.89
C ILE A 70 0.74 9.06 -1.44
N ILE A 71 1.05 9.66 -0.27
CA ILE A 71 0.35 10.87 0.19
C ILE A 71 0.57 12.05 -0.75
N GLY A 72 1.80 12.26 -1.21
CA GLY A 72 2.12 13.33 -2.16
C GLY A 72 1.32 13.20 -3.46
N GLY A 73 1.27 11.99 -4.03
CA GLY A 73 0.47 11.71 -5.23
C GLY A 73 -1.03 11.92 -5.00
N MET A 74 -1.55 11.52 -3.84
CA MET A 74 -2.95 11.68 -3.49
C MET A 74 -3.38 13.13 -3.29
N MET A 75 -2.51 13.99 -2.75
CA MET A 75 -2.79 15.42 -2.61
C MET A 75 -2.95 16.11 -3.98
N ILE A 76 -2.13 15.74 -4.96
CA ILE A 76 -2.21 16.28 -6.33
C ILE A 76 -3.53 15.85 -7.00
N ILE A 77 -3.92 14.58 -6.84
CA ILE A 77 -5.18 14.05 -7.35
C ILE A 77 -6.38 14.75 -6.67
N PHE A 78 -6.29 15.02 -5.37
CA PHE A 78 -7.32 15.75 -4.63
C PHE A 78 -7.51 17.18 -5.17
N LEU A 79 -6.43 17.93 -5.40
CA LEU A 79 -6.47 19.26 -6.00
C LEU A 79 -7.11 19.26 -7.40
N TYR A 80 -6.82 18.23 -8.21
CA TYR A 80 -7.45 18.08 -9.51
C TYR A 80 -8.97 17.91 -9.40
N PHE A 81 -9.44 17.01 -8.54
CA PHE A 81 -10.88 16.73 -8.41
C PHE A 81 -11.68 17.88 -7.78
N THR A 82 -11.13 18.58 -6.78
CA THR A 82 -11.82 19.74 -6.20
C THR A 82 -12.02 20.87 -7.21
N SER A 83 -11.06 21.05 -8.14
CA SER A 83 -11.17 22.03 -9.22
C SER A 83 -12.21 21.66 -10.29
N PHE A 84 -12.48 20.37 -10.48
CA PHE A 84 -13.34 19.87 -11.57
C PHE A 84 -14.80 19.64 -11.15
N ILE A 85 -15.06 19.33 -9.88
CA ILE A 85 -16.36 18.83 -9.39
C ILE A 85 -16.91 19.68 -8.23
N SER A 86 -16.49 20.95 -8.09
CA SER A 86 -16.74 21.77 -6.90
C SER A 86 -18.20 21.83 -6.41
N ASN A 87 -19.20 21.51 -7.25
CA ASN A 87 -20.61 21.68 -6.93
C ASN A 87 -21.48 20.39 -6.96
N MET A 88 -20.92 19.18 -7.10
CA MET A 88 -21.74 17.96 -6.97
C MET A 88 -21.96 17.60 -5.49
N LYS A 89 -23.22 17.64 -5.04
CA LYS A 89 -23.59 17.18 -3.68
C LYS A 89 -23.13 15.73 -3.49
N THR A 90 -22.40 15.47 -2.42
CA THR A 90 -21.92 14.14 -2.04
C THR A 90 -23.12 13.24 -1.70
N SER A 91 -23.56 12.41 -2.65
CA SER A 91 -24.65 11.44 -2.41
C SER A 91 -24.09 10.08 -1.97
N MET A 92 -23.70 9.98 -0.70
CA MET A 92 -23.48 8.64 -0.11
C MET A 92 -24.83 8.00 0.21
N LYS A 93 -25.16 6.92 -0.49
CA LYS A 93 -26.28 6.06 -0.10
C LYS A 93 -25.86 5.27 1.14
N TRP A 94 -26.57 5.48 2.25
CA TRP A 94 -26.40 4.75 3.51
C TRP A 94 -26.70 3.24 3.39
N SER A 95 -27.19 2.78 2.23
CA SER A 95 -27.38 1.36 1.88
C SER A 95 -26.11 0.52 2.02
N PHE A 96 -24.93 1.15 1.99
CA PHE A 96 -23.67 0.45 2.27
C PHE A 96 -23.64 -0.16 3.69
N ILE A 97 -24.25 0.50 4.68
CA ILE A 97 -24.15 0.11 6.09
C ILE A 97 -24.83 -1.22 6.38
N ILE A 98 -25.87 -1.55 5.61
CA ILE A 98 -26.63 -2.78 5.76
C ILE A 98 -25.76 -4.02 5.48
N ASN A 99 -24.79 -3.91 4.57
CA ASN A 99 -23.93 -5.03 4.17
C ASN A 99 -22.66 -5.16 5.02
N ILE A 100 -22.38 -4.19 5.90
CA ILE A 100 -21.22 -4.21 6.81
C ILE A 100 -21.22 -5.44 7.73
N PRO A 101 -22.30 -5.78 8.47
CA PRO A 101 -22.26 -6.89 9.41
C PRO A 101 -21.97 -8.25 8.75
N LEU A 102 -22.53 -8.50 7.56
CA LEU A 102 -22.26 -9.72 6.78
C LEU A 102 -20.79 -9.83 6.37
N LYS A 103 -20.19 -8.72 5.91
CA LYS A 103 -18.77 -8.68 5.55
C LYS A 103 -17.87 -8.97 6.76
N PHE A 104 -18.17 -8.35 7.90
CA PHE A 104 -17.44 -8.63 9.15
C PHE A 104 -17.56 -10.10 9.58
N PHE A 105 -18.74 -10.70 9.43
CA PHE A 105 -18.95 -12.11 9.78
C PHE A 105 -18.07 -13.05 8.96
N PHE A 106 -17.99 -12.87 7.64
CA PHE A 106 -17.10 -13.68 6.78
C PHE A 106 -15.62 -13.52 7.15
N ILE A 107 -15.21 -12.32 7.56
CA ILE A 107 -13.84 -12.05 7.97
C ILE A 107 -13.52 -12.72 9.31
N ILE A 108 -14.46 -12.72 10.25
CA ILE A 108 -14.31 -13.43 11.53
C ILE A 108 -14.16 -14.93 11.29
N ILE A 109 -14.97 -15.51 10.40
CA ILE A 109 -14.84 -16.92 10.01
C ILE A 109 -13.45 -17.21 9.42
N PHE A 110 -12.96 -16.33 8.54
CA PHE A 110 -11.63 -16.48 7.95
C PHE A 110 -10.52 -16.45 9.01
N ILE A 111 -10.62 -15.55 10.00
CA ILE A 111 -9.66 -15.47 11.11
C ILE A 111 -9.66 -16.76 11.92
N ILE A 112 -10.85 -17.25 12.28
CA ILE A 112 -10.99 -18.47 13.06
C ILE A 112 -10.36 -19.65 12.31
N TYR A 113 -10.64 -19.78 11.01
CA TYR A 113 -10.03 -20.80 10.17
C TYR A 113 -8.50 -20.70 10.12
N PHE A 114 -7.96 -19.49 9.98
CA PHE A 114 -6.52 -19.27 9.94
C PHE A 114 -5.85 -19.64 11.27
N MET A 115 -6.47 -19.27 12.39
CA MET A 115 -5.96 -19.59 13.73
C MET A 115 -5.95 -21.09 14.01
N PHE A 116 -7.00 -21.82 13.61
CA PHE A 116 -7.05 -23.28 13.77
C PHE A 116 -5.93 -23.99 13.01
N ASN A 117 -5.57 -23.50 11.82
CA ASN A 117 -4.55 -24.12 10.97
C ASN A 117 -3.14 -23.53 11.16
N PHE A 118 -2.95 -22.60 12.09
CA PHE A 118 -1.70 -21.85 12.24
C PHE A 118 -0.48 -22.75 12.44
N ASN A 119 -0.60 -23.79 13.27
CA ASN A 119 0.50 -24.73 13.52
C ASN A 119 0.88 -25.54 12.27
N LYS A 120 -0.09 -25.89 11.43
CA LYS A 120 0.15 -26.62 10.17
C LYS A 120 0.84 -25.72 9.14
N TYR A 121 0.47 -24.44 9.08
CA TYR A 121 1.13 -23.46 8.22
C TYR A 121 2.56 -23.16 8.68
N LEU A 122 2.80 -23.05 9.99
CA LEU A 122 4.16 -22.88 10.54
C LEU A 122 5.06 -24.08 10.21
N PHE A 123 4.51 -25.29 10.27
CA PHE A 123 5.24 -26.50 9.90
C PHE A 123 5.60 -26.50 8.41
N TRP A 124 4.65 -26.19 7.53
CA TRP A 124 4.88 -26.07 6.09
C TRP A 124 5.94 -25.01 5.74
N LEU A 125 5.92 -23.85 6.43
CA LEU A 125 6.95 -22.82 6.29
C LEU A 125 8.34 -23.27 6.73
N SER A 126 8.43 -24.21 7.67
CA SER A 126 9.72 -24.71 8.17
C SER A 126 10.38 -25.74 7.24
N GLU A 127 9.62 -26.34 6.33
CA GLU A 127 10.12 -27.33 5.35
C GLU A 127 10.84 -26.67 4.16
N PHE A 128 10.59 -25.38 3.89
CA PHE A 128 11.33 -24.65 2.86
C PHE A 128 12.74 -24.32 3.34
N SER A 129 13.73 -25.05 2.82
CA SER A 129 15.17 -24.86 3.07
C SER A 129 15.64 -23.43 2.75
N GLU A 130 15.04 -22.75 1.77
CA GLU A 130 15.33 -21.37 1.41
C GLU A 130 14.97 -20.36 2.51
N ILE A 131 13.98 -20.65 3.35
CA ILE A 131 13.58 -19.77 4.45
C ILE A 131 14.61 -19.85 5.59
N LYS A 132 15.25 -21.00 5.77
CA LYS A 132 16.30 -21.21 6.79
C LYS A 132 17.57 -20.42 6.45
N SER A 133 17.95 -20.35 5.17
CA SER A 133 19.07 -19.52 4.70
C SER A 133 18.75 -18.02 4.75
N LEU A 134 17.51 -17.64 4.44
CA LEU A 134 17.01 -16.27 4.61
C LEU A 134 17.07 -15.80 6.07
N MET A 135 16.70 -16.67 7.02
CA MET A 135 16.71 -16.34 8.45
C MET A 135 18.14 -16.16 9.01
N LEU A 136 19.11 -16.89 8.46
CA LEU A 136 20.54 -16.78 8.79
C LEU A 136 21.16 -15.52 8.18
N ASN A 137 20.82 -15.22 6.92
CA ASN A 137 21.22 -13.98 6.25
C ASN A 137 20.59 -12.73 6.89
N MET A 138 19.35 -12.82 7.40
CA MET A 138 18.69 -11.74 8.14
C MET A 138 19.44 -11.37 9.43
N LYS A 139 20.06 -12.34 10.12
CA LYS A 139 20.92 -12.07 11.29
C LYS A 139 22.20 -11.32 10.90
N ILE A 140 22.78 -11.62 9.74
CA ILE A 140 23.98 -10.96 9.23
C ILE A 140 23.64 -9.55 8.71
N LEU A 141 22.48 -9.39 8.06
CA LEU A 141 21.98 -8.12 7.53
C LEU A 141 21.51 -7.15 8.62
N MET A 142 20.97 -7.66 9.74
CA MET A 142 20.60 -6.86 10.91
C MET A 142 21.75 -6.01 11.46
N ASN A 143 22.99 -6.48 11.31
CA ASN A 143 24.18 -5.74 11.76
C ASN A 143 24.59 -4.63 10.79
N ASN A 144 24.10 -4.66 9.55
CA ASN A 144 24.43 -3.71 8.48
C ASN A 144 23.18 -2.94 7.99
N ASN A 145 22.31 -2.56 8.93
CA ASN A 145 21.03 -1.90 8.64
C ASN A 145 21.18 -0.63 7.76
N ASN A 146 22.31 0.08 7.77
CA ASN A 146 22.45 1.27 6.91
C ASN A 146 22.92 0.98 5.47
N MET A 147 23.34 -0.25 5.13
CA MET A 147 23.95 -0.52 3.81
C MET A 147 22.95 -0.87 2.71
N GLN A 148 21.70 -1.23 3.02
CA GLN A 148 20.75 -1.75 2.02
C GLN A 148 20.31 -0.74 0.95
N ILE A 149 20.20 0.56 1.28
CA ILE A 149 19.78 1.58 0.32
C ILE A 149 20.95 1.96 -0.60
N MET A 150 22.17 2.00 -0.05
CA MET A 150 23.38 2.29 -0.82
C MET A 150 23.71 1.19 -1.84
N TYR A 151 23.20 -0.02 -1.68
CA TYR A 151 23.34 -1.10 -2.67
C TYR A 151 22.78 -0.75 -4.06
N MET A 152 21.80 0.16 -4.15
CA MET A 152 21.28 0.61 -5.45
C MET A 152 22.27 1.51 -6.21
N TYR A 153 23.20 2.15 -5.49
CA TYR A 153 24.24 3.02 -6.04
C TYR A 153 25.61 2.33 -6.15
N MET A 154 25.70 1.07 -5.71
CA MET A 154 26.93 0.28 -5.82
C MET A 154 27.21 -0.14 -7.27
N TYR A 155 28.50 -0.10 -7.62
CA TYR A 155 29.01 -0.55 -8.91
C TYR A 155 28.44 -1.93 -9.28
N ASN A 156 28.03 -2.08 -10.55
CA ASN A 156 27.33 -3.23 -11.13
C ASN A 156 25.80 -3.35 -10.87
N LYS A 157 25.21 -2.64 -9.90
CA LYS A 157 23.74 -2.64 -9.63
C LYS A 157 23.00 -1.35 -10.05
N ASN A 158 23.74 -0.35 -10.55
CA ASN A 158 23.21 0.97 -10.90
C ASN A 158 22.28 0.98 -12.12
N PHE A 159 22.15 -0.10 -12.88
CA PHE A 159 21.25 -0.17 -14.04
C PHE A 159 19.81 0.21 -13.68
N SER A 160 19.32 -0.22 -12.50
CA SER A 160 18.00 0.16 -12.01
C SER A 160 17.82 1.68 -11.87
N THR A 161 18.84 2.38 -11.36
CA THR A 161 18.84 3.83 -11.21
C THR A 161 18.94 4.56 -12.55
N ILE A 162 19.74 4.05 -13.50
CA ILE A 162 19.85 4.66 -14.83
C ILE A 162 18.52 4.57 -15.57
N ILE A 163 17.84 3.42 -15.50
CA ILE A 163 16.53 3.21 -16.11
C ILE A 163 15.47 4.16 -15.50
N SER A 164 15.45 4.35 -14.18
CA SER A 164 14.48 5.24 -13.54
C SER A 164 14.68 6.70 -13.92
N MET A 165 15.93 7.16 -14.06
CA MET A 165 16.21 8.53 -14.52
C MET A 165 15.77 8.77 -15.96
N ILE A 166 16.06 7.82 -16.86
CA ILE A 166 15.61 7.89 -18.26
C ILE A 166 14.08 7.88 -18.32
N TYR A 167 13.42 7.02 -17.54
CA TYR A 167 11.96 6.96 -17.46
C TYR A 167 11.34 8.30 -17.03
N LEU A 168 11.85 8.92 -15.96
CA LEU A 168 11.35 10.22 -15.49
C LEU A 168 11.55 11.33 -16.53
N LEU A 169 12.67 11.33 -17.25
CA LEU A 169 12.94 12.31 -18.32
C LEU A 169 11.95 12.15 -19.49
N ILE A 170 11.69 10.92 -19.91
CA ILE A 170 10.70 10.63 -20.96
C ILE A 170 9.30 11.05 -20.50
N CYS A 171 8.91 10.75 -19.26
CA CYS A 171 7.62 11.17 -18.71
C CYS A 171 7.46 12.70 -18.72
N LEU A 172 8.48 13.46 -18.30
CA LEU A 172 8.43 14.92 -18.31
C LEU A 172 8.22 15.47 -19.74
N THR A 173 9.00 15.01 -20.72
CA THR A 173 8.86 15.46 -22.11
C THR A 173 7.50 15.11 -22.70
N PHE A 174 6.96 13.94 -22.36
CA PHE A 174 5.63 13.51 -22.79
C PHE A 174 4.52 14.39 -22.20
N ILE A 175 4.60 14.71 -20.90
CA ILE A 175 3.65 15.59 -20.22
C ILE A 175 3.66 16.99 -20.86
N VAL A 176 4.84 17.56 -21.11
CA VAL A 176 4.97 18.88 -21.77
C VAL A 176 4.33 18.85 -23.16
N LYS A 177 4.58 17.81 -23.95
CA LYS A 177 3.99 17.66 -25.29
C LYS A 177 2.46 17.51 -25.23
N MET A 178 1.94 16.75 -24.26
CA MET A 178 0.50 16.63 -24.01
C MET A 178 -0.15 17.97 -23.63
N CYS A 179 0.51 18.78 -22.80
CA CYS A 179 0.01 20.10 -22.40
C CYS A 179 -0.02 21.10 -23.57
N ILE A 180 0.99 21.11 -24.44
CA ILE A 180 1.07 22.05 -25.58
C ILE A 180 -0.04 21.78 -26.62
N ASN A 181 -0.43 20.51 -26.85
CA ASN A 181 -1.44 20.16 -27.85
C ASN A 181 -2.88 20.57 -27.44
N LYS A 182 -3.17 20.72 -26.14
CA LYS A 182 -4.49 21.20 -25.67
C LYS A 182 -4.51 22.73 -25.58
N LYS A 183 -4.52 23.42 -26.73
CA LYS A 183 -4.67 24.89 -26.80
C LYS A 183 -6.04 25.40 -26.36
N MET A 184 -7.05 24.53 -26.26
CA MET A 184 -8.40 24.93 -25.86
C MET A 184 -8.64 24.60 -24.39
N MET A 185 -9.02 25.61 -23.61
CA MET A 185 -9.38 25.43 -22.20
C MET A 185 -10.63 24.54 -22.10
N LEU A 186 -10.47 23.33 -21.55
CA LEU A 186 -11.56 22.40 -21.18
C LEU A 186 -12.58 23.02 -20.20
N ARG A 187 -12.33 24.23 -19.71
CA ARG A 187 -13.20 25.01 -18.84
C ARG A 187 -14.31 25.76 -19.58
N LYS A 188 -14.27 25.84 -20.92
CA LYS A 188 -15.26 26.58 -21.74
C LYS A 188 -16.21 25.71 -22.55
N THR A 189 -16.17 24.38 -22.41
CA THR A 189 -17.05 23.47 -23.15
C THR A 189 -18.11 22.87 -22.23
N ASN A 190 -18.91 23.75 -21.61
CA ASN A 190 -20.24 23.46 -21.05
C ASN A 190 -21.06 24.75 -21.15
#